data_AF-A0A2H1WZY2-F1
#
_entry.id   AF-A0A2H1WZY2-F1
#
_cell.length_a   1.000
_cell.length_b   1.000
_cell.length_c   1.000
_cell.angle_alpha   90.00
_cell.angle_beta   90.00
_cell.angle_gamma   90.00
#
_symmetry.space_group_name_H-M   'P 1'
#
loop_
_entity.id
_entity.type
_entity.pdbx_description
1 polymer ?
#
loop_
_entity_poly.entity_id
_entity_poly.type
_entity_poly.pdbx_seq_one_letter_code
_entity_poly.pdbx_strand_id
1 'polypeptide(L)'
;MQVFPFLLAAVVVLADSTDVLPPCRKRVYCNSKLLHLMEINKVYAGPREYINLRMNYDENKTLNDFEKLLNSSNNPSKGQLIKFANKYFSNDSGVEPWVPPDFNTDPEFLNDIEDETLRDFARSIHNSWPRSGVKVKDDVVQNPDRYSLIPVPNGFFVPGGAFQEMYYWDSNWIVKGLLISGMQETAKGIIENLFELVDKLRHVPAANRWYYENISQPPLLTEMVATYYSYTNDTAFLRKNIKYLEKEIDFWLKERSIYIRKDGKNYKVCRYFVPIAHPRPYAYYSDTEVTEDLSEQDGKEFLHSAWSTFESGWDFSSRWFKDPRDTSEATPRKGTRTMHIIPVDLNAIIANALQHIANF
;
A
#
# COMPACT_ATOMS: atom_id res chain seq x y z
N MET A 1 -38.02 52.63 15.98
CA MET A 1 -36.69 52.10 16.37
C MET A 1 -36.89 50.64 16.73
N GLN A 2 -36.78 49.74 15.75
CA GLN A 2 -36.95 48.30 15.94
C GLN A 2 -35.69 47.62 15.42
N VAL A 3 -34.99 46.95 16.35
CA VAL A 3 -33.69 46.33 16.16
C VAL A 3 -33.92 44.94 15.57
N PHE A 4 -33.40 44.70 14.37
CA PHE A 4 -33.33 43.35 13.79
C PHE A 4 -32.17 42.58 14.43
N PRO A 5 -32.38 41.39 15.01
CA PRO A 5 -31.28 40.54 15.42
C PRO A 5 -30.76 39.79 14.19
N PHE A 6 -29.51 40.05 13.82
CA PHE A 6 -28.76 39.21 12.89
C PHE A 6 -28.52 37.85 13.57
N LEU A 7 -29.23 36.81 13.11
CA LEU A 7 -28.86 35.43 13.41
C LEU A 7 -27.60 35.10 12.59
N LEU A 8 -26.45 35.05 13.26
CA LEU A 8 -25.24 34.46 12.69
C LEU A 8 -25.45 32.94 12.64
N ALA A 9 -25.92 32.44 11.50
CA ALA A 9 -25.92 31.00 11.25
C ALA A 9 -24.47 30.56 11.04
N ALA A 10 -23.85 30.04 12.11
CA ALA A 10 -22.63 29.27 11.99
C ALA A 10 -22.96 28.01 11.18
N VAL A 11 -22.55 27.99 9.91
CA VAL A 11 -22.55 26.78 9.10
C VAL A 11 -21.47 25.88 9.68
N VAL A 12 -21.86 25.04 10.64
CA VAL A 12 -21.12 23.82 10.94
C VAL A 12 -21.28 22.96 9.70
N VAL A 13 -20.22 22.92 8.88
CA VAL A 13 -20.09 21.89 7.85
C VAL A 13 -19.97 20.59 8.62
N LEU A 14 -21.11 19.92 8.82
CA LEU A 14 -21.15 18.52 9.19
C LEU A 14 -20.32 17.80 8.12
N ALA A 15 -19.25 17.13 8.55
CA ALA A 15 -18.45 16.31 7.68
C ALA A 15 -19.39 15.41 6.87
N ASP A 16 -19.28 15.48 5.54
CA ASP A 16 -19.99 14.60 4.64
C ASP A 16 -19.91 13.17 5.16
N SER A 17 -21.03 12.45 5.07
CA SER A 17 -21.06 11.00 5.18
C SER A 17 -20.19 10.44 4.06
N THR A 18 -18.87 10.40 4.28
CA THR A 18 -17.96 9.68 3.40
C THR A 18 -18.34 8.22 3.52
N ASP A 19 -18.87 7.66 2.43
CA ASP A 19 -19.21 6.24 2.37
C ASP A 19 -17.97 5.44 2.77
N VAL A 20 -18.07 4.73 3.89
CA VAL A 20 -16.98 3.92 4.43
C VAL A 20 -16.60 2.89 3.37
N LEU A 21 -15.34 2.90 2.93
CA LEU A 21 -14.86 1.93 1.96
C LEU A 21 -14.73 0.55 2.61
N PRO A 22 -15.12 -0.53 1.91
CA PRO A 22 -14.80 -1.87 2.37
C PRO A 22 -13.28 -2.07 2.39
N PRO A 23 -12.72 -2.82 3.36
CA PRO A 23 -11.27 -2.99 3.46
C PRO A 23 -10.64 -3.60 2.20
N CYS A 24 -11.22 -4.69 1.69
CA CYS A 24 -10.97 -5.24 0.36
C CYS A 24 -12.03 -6.28 -0.02
N ARG A 25 -12.01 -6.78 -1.26
CA ARG A 25 -12.94 -7.79 -1.77
C ARG A 25 -12.70 -9.22 -1.28
N LYS A 26 -11.49 -9.53 -0.77
CA LYS A 26 -11.12 -10.85 -0.22
C LYS A 26 -11.41 -10.92 1.29
N ARG A 27 -12.57 -11.44 1.65
CA ARG A 27 -13.09 -11.46 3.04
C ARG A 27 -12.17 -12.21 4.00
N VAL A 28 -11.57 -13.32 3.57
CA VAL A 28 -10.67 -14.13 4.42
C VAL A 28 -9.46 -13.32 4.90
N TYR A 29 -8.98 -12.37 4.08
CA TYR A 29 -7.79 -11.56 4.37
C TYR A 29 -8.10 -10.16 4.90
N CYS A 30 -9.33 -9.67 4.75
CA CYS A 30 -9.64 -8.25 4.97
C CYS A 30 -10.81 -7.98 5.91
N ASN A 31 -11.85 -8.84 5.88
CA ASN A 31 -13.07 -8.59 6.64
C ASN A 31 -13.87 -9.89 6.83
N SER A 32 -13.53 -10.64 7.88
CA SER A 32 -14.27 -11.84 8.29
C SER A 32 -14.06 -12.13 9.78
N LYS A 33 -15.01 -12.87 10.38
CA LYS A 33 -14.83 -13.43 11.73
C LYS A 33 -13.61 -14.35 11.83
N LEU A 34 -13.28 -15.01 10.72
CA LEU A 34 -12.08 -15.85 10.62
C LEU A 34 -10.81 -15.01 10.83
N LEU A 35 -10.64 -13.94 10.05
CA LEU A 35 -9.53 -12.99 10.25
C LEU A 35 -9.50 -12.46 11.69
N HIS A 36 -10.63 -11.96 12.17
CA HIS A 36 -10.73 -11.39 13.52
C HIS A 36 -10.25 -12.38 14.59
N LEU A 37 -10.76 -13.61 14.58
CA LEU A 37 -10.39 -14.60 15.58
C LEU A 37 -8.96 -15.10 15.43
N MET A 38 -8.43 -15.20 14.21
CA MET A 38 -7.02 -15.57 13.98
C MET A 38 -6.07 -14.53 14.57
N GLU A 39 -6.35 -13.25 14.34
CA GLU A 39 -5.52 -12.12 14.77
C GLU A 39 -5.63 -11.86 16.29
N ILE A 40 -6.85 -11.78 16.84
CA ILE A 40 -7.05 -11.48 18.28
C ILE A 40 -6.53 -12.60 19.17
N ASN A 41 -6.61 -13.87 18.74
CA ASN A 41 -6.05 -14.99 19.49
C ASN A 41 -4.54 -15.18 19.26
N LYS A 42 -3.90 -14.33 18.43
CA LYS A 42 -2.50 -14.42 18.04
C LYS A 42 -2.13 -15.86 17.64
N VAL A 43 -2.93 -16.44 16.75
CA VAL A 43 -2.75 -17.84 16.29
C VAL A 43 -1.35 -18.02 15.70
N TYR A 44 -0.88 -16.99 15.02
CA TYR A 44 0.48 -16.85 14.51
C TYR A 44 1.23 -15.76 15.28
N ALA A 45 2.57 -15.86 15.30
CA ALA A 45 3.42 -14.91 16.04
C ALA A 45 3.63 -13.62 15.26
N GLY A 46 3.83 -13.73 13.94
CA GLY A 46 4.01 -12.58 13.06
C GLY A 46 2.67 -11.94 12.66
N PRO A 47 2.56 -10.59 12.66
CA PRO A 47 1.31 -9.90 12.35
C PRO A 47 0.91 -9.96 10.86
N ARG A 48 1.75 -10.56 10.01
CA ARG A 48 1.51 -10.77 8.57
C ARG A 48 1.40 -12.24 8.20
N GLU A 49 1.67 -13.15 9.14
CA GLU A 49 1.86 -14.56 8.84
C GLU A 49 0.56 -15.17 8.32
N TYR A 50 -0.56 -15.00 9.04
CA TYR A 50 -1.87 -15.49 8.62
C TYR A 50 -2.32 -14.93 7.27
N ILE A 51 -2.26 -13.61 7.10
CA ILE A 51 -2.77 -12.92 5.90
C ILE A 51 -1.94 -13.18 4.63
N ASN A 52 -0.76 -13.78 4.78
CA ASN A 52 0.09 -14.18 3.66
C ASN A 52 0.01 -15.68 3.32
N LEU A 53 -0.75 -16.46 4.08
CA LEU A 53 -0.95 -17.87 3.78
C LEU A 53 -1.82 -18.08 2.55
N ARG A 54 -1.48 -19.11 1.79
CA ARG A 54 -2.32 -19.66 0.72
C ARG A 54 -3.50 -20.41 1.32
N MET A 55 -4.71 -20.16 0.82
CA MET A 55 -5.86 -21.01 1.10
C MET A 55 -5.78 -22.35 0.36
N ASN A 56 -6.02 -23.45 1.07
CA ASN A 56 -6.06 -24.80 0.49
C ASN A 56 -7.35 -25.08 -0.29
N TYR A 57 -8.40 -24.34 0.02
CA TYR A 57 -9.73 -24.40 -0.59
C TYR A 57 -10.16 -23.00 -1.04
N ASP A 58 -11.25 -22.91 -1.82
CA ASP A 58 -11.81 -21.61 -2.18
C ASP A 58 -12.33 -20.83 -0.95
N GLU A 59 -12.50 -19.52 -1.12
CA GLU A 59 -12.92 -18.61 -0.04
C GLU A 59 -14.25 -19.03 0.58
N ASN A 60 -15.23 -19.39 -0.26
CA ASN A 60 -16.58 -19.73 0.21
C ASN A 60 -16.57 -21.02 1.04
N LYS A 61 -15.88 -22.06 0.57
CA LYS A 61 -15.72 -23.29 1.34
C LYS A 61 -15.03 -23.03 2.68
N THR A 62 -13.94 -22.26 2.67
CA THR A 62 -13.17 -21.93 3.87
C THR A 62 -14.04 -21.21 4.90
N LEU A 63 -14.77 -20.17 4.50
CA LEU A 63 -15.63 -19.41 5.40
C LEU A 63 -16.84 -20.24 5.87
N ASN A 64 -17.49 -21.01 4.99
CA ASN A 64 -18.63 -21.86 5.35
C ASN A 64 -18.25 -22.94 6.37
N ASP A 65 -17.08 -23.57 6.21
CA ASP A 65 -16.62 -24.56 7.16
C ASP A 65 -16.13 -23.93 8.47
N PHE A 66 -15.69 -22.66 8.46
CA PHE A 66 -15.41 -21.90 9.67
C PHE A 66 -16.68 -21.54 10.44
N GLU A 67 -17.76 -21.15 9.77
CA GLU A 67 -19.06 -20.90 10.42
C GLU A 67 -19.60 -22.16 11.11
N LYS A 68 -19.38 -23.35 10.53
CA LYS A 68 -19.70 -24.62 11.21
C LYS A 68 -18.90 -24.80 12.51
N LEU A 69 -17.61 -24.44 12.49
CA LEU A 69 -16.78 -24.46 13.69
C LEU A 69 -17.35 -23.51 14.77
N LEU A 70 -17.66 -22.27 14.40
CA LEU A 70 -18.29 -21.27 15.29
C LEU A 70 -19.58 -21.78 15.92
N ASN A 71 -20.45 -22.41 15.14
CA ASN A 71 -21.72 -22.95 15.64
C ASN A 71 -21.54 -24.16 16.58
N SER A 72 -20.46 -24.94 16.39
CA SER A 72 -20.18 -26.15 17.19
C SER A 72 -19.45 -25.87 18.51
N SER A 73 -18.68 -24.78 18.57
CA SER A 73 -17.92 -24.36 19.74
C SER A 73 -18.28 -22.93 20.04
N ASN A 74 -19.04 -22.69 21.11
CA ASN A 74 -19.45 -21.37 21.58
C ASN A 74 -18.21 -20.48 21.85
N ASN A 75 -17.66 -19.88 20.78
CA ASN A 75 -16.27 -19.41 20.58
C ASN A 75 -15.20 -20.52 20.50
N PRO A 76 -14.48 -20.66 19.36
CA PRO A 76 -13.38 -21.62 19.23
C PRO A 76 -12.17 -21.24 20.09
N SER A 77 -11.59 -22.22 20.78
CA SER A 77 -10.31 -22.07 21.47
C SER A 77 -9.15 -21.84 20.48
N LYS A 78 -8.04 -21.24 20.95
CA LYS A 78 -6.81 -21.09 20.16
C LYS A 78 -6.34 -22.41 19.54
N GLY A 79 -6.46 -23.53 20.27
CA GLY A 79 -6.12 -24.86 19.75
C GLY A 79 -7.02 -25.32 18.59
N GLN A 80 -8.31 -24.98 18.62
CA GLN A 80 -9.23 -25.25 17.49
C GLN A 80 -8.92 -24.35 16.30
N LEU A 81 -8.57 -23.08 16.53
CA LEU A 81 -8.14 -22.16 15.47
C LEU A 81 -6.87 -22.66 14.79
N ILE A 82 -5.87 -23.13 15.55
CA ILE A 82 -4.65 -23.73 14.98
C ILE A 82 -5.00 -24.97 14.14
N LYS A 83 -5.86 -25.87 14.64
CA LYS A 83 -6.31 -27.04 13.86
C LYS A 83 -7.03 -26.65 12.58
N PHE A 84 -7.85 -25.60 12.62
CA PHE A 84 -8.52 -25.07 11.45
C PHE A 84 -7.49 -24.50 10.47
N ALA A 85 -6.60 -23.63 10.94
CA ALA A 85 -5.54 -23.01 10.15
C ALA A 85 -4.69 -24.06 9.41
N ASN A 86 -4.20 -25.09 10.11
CA ASN A 86 -3.40 -26.17 9.52
C ASN A 86 -4.13 -26.96 8.43
N LYS A 87 -5.46 -26.99 8.45
CA LYS A 87 -6.27 -27.68 7.43
C LYS A 87 -6.54 -26.78 6.22
N TYR A 88 -6.89 -25.52 6.45
CA TYR A 88 -7.39 -24.63 5.41
C TYR A 88 -6.32 -23.73 4.80
N PHE A 89 -5.13 -23.66 5.39
CA PHE A 89 -4.06 -22.79 4.93
C PHE A 89 -2.73 -23.55 4.82
N SER A 90 -1.87 -23.07 3.93
CA SER A 90 -0.49 -23.56 3.76
C SER A 90 0.49 -22.40 3.73
N ASN A 91 1.70 -22.65 4.22
CA ASN A 91 2.80 -21.69 4.16
C ASN A 91 3.39 -21.63 2.74
N ASP A 92 2.70 -20.92 1.87
CA ASP A 92 3.15 -20.56 0.53
C ASP A 92 2.78 -19.10 0.26
N SER A 93 3.80 -18.27 0.11
CA SER A 93 3.65 -16.83 -0.10
C SER A 93 3.22 -16.44 -1.50
N GLY A 94 3.28 -17.37 -2.45
CA GLY A 94 2.97 -17.14 -3.86
C GLY A 94 4.11 -16.53 -4.69
N VAL A 95 5.29 -16.33 -4.11
CA VAL A 95 6.49 -15.86 -4.82
C VAL A 95 7.61 -16.89 -4.78
N GLU A 96 8.46 -16.87 -5.81
CA GLU A 96 9.68 -17.68 -5.89
C GLU A 96 10.90 -16.82 -6.24
N PRO A 97 12.12 -17.24 -5.84
CA PRO A 97 13.35 -16.54 -6.19
C PRO A 97 13.48 -16.33 -7.70
N TRP A 98 13.97 -15.16 -8.09
CA TRP A 98 14.14 -14.78 -9.48
C TRP A 98 15.41 -13.98 -9.67
N VAL A 99 16.19 -14.36 -10.69
CA VAL A 99 17.36 -13.60 -11.12
C VAL A 99 16.95 -12.73 -12.31
N PRO A 100 17.18 -11.41 -12.26
CA PRO A 100 16.90 -10.52 -13.37
C PRO A 100 17.65 -10.93 -14.65
N PRO A 101 17.00 -10.92 -15.83
CA PRO A 101 17.59 -11.42 -17.07
C PRO A 101 18.78 -10.60 -17.57
N ASP A 102 18.81 -9.31 -17.21
CA ASP A 102 19.83 -8.33 -17.59
C ASP A 102 20.83 -8.05 -16.45
N PHE A 103 20.87 -8.90 -15.41
CA PHE A 103 21.86 -8.77 -14.33
C PHE A 103 23.27 -9.13 -14.83
N ASN A 104 24.21 -8.21 -14.64
CA ASN A 104 25.63 -8.40 -14.93
C ASN A 104 26.47 -8.10 -13.68
N THR A 105 27.25 -9.06 -13.18
CA THR A 105 28.07 -8.91 -11.97
C THR A 105 29.13 -7.80 -12.02
N ASP A 106 29.47 -7.31 -13.21
CA ASP A 106 30.41 -6.21 -13.42
C ASP A 106 29.78 -5.12 -14.30
N PRO A 107 28.85 -4.33 -13.76
CA PRO A 107 28.14 -3.29 -14.50
C PRO A 107 29.05 -2.09 -14.79
N GLU A 108 28.82 -1.42 -15.93
CA GLU A 108 29.71 -0.37 -16.45
C GLU A 108 29.92 0.80 -15.48
N PHE A 109 28.91 1.17 -14.70
CA PHE A 109 28.98 2.32 -13.77
C PHE A 109 30.07 2.18 -12.71
N LEU A 110 30.56 0.96 -12.43
CA LEU A 110 31.66 0.76 -11.49
C LEU A 110 32.99 1.31 -12.00
N ASN A 111 33.15 1.42 -13.32
CA ASN A 111 34.35 1.99 -13.93
C ASN A 111 34.45 3.50 -13.70
N ASP A 112 33.32 4.17 -13.45
CA ASP A 112 33.25 5.62 -13.21
C ASP A 112 33.61 6.00 -11.76
N ILE A 113 33.72 5.03 -10.87
CA ILE A 113 34.07 5.25 -9.46
C ILE A 113 35.58 5.07 -9.31
N GLU A 114 36.35 6.16 -9.13
CA GLU A 114 37.81 6.09 -9.00
C GLU A 114 38.28 5.43 -7.70
N ASP A 115 37.64 5.79 -6.58
CA ASP A 115 37.97 5.28 -5.25
C ASP A 115 37.61 3.79 -5.11
N GLU A 116 38.60 2.95 -4.80
CA GLU A 116 38.45 1.50 -4.72
C GLU A 116 37.46 1.07 -3.63
N THR A 117 37.46 1.76 -2.48
CA THR A 117 36.56 1.42 -1.36
C THR A 117 35.11 1.73 -1.72
N LEU A 118 34.87 2.87 -2.35
CA LEU A 118 33.53 3.23 -2.85
C LEU A 118 33.08 2.32 -3.98
N ARG A 119 33.99 1.91 -4.87
CA ARG A 119 33.70 0.97 -5.96
C ARG A 119 33.28 -0.40 -5.40
N ASP A 120 34.00 -0.91 -4.40
CA ASP A 120 33.67 -2.17 -3.73
C ASP A 120 32.34 -2.10 -2.98
N PHE A 121 32.08 -0.98 -2.30
CA PHE A 121 30.78 -0.73 -1.67
C PHE A 121 29.64 -0.73 -2.69
N ALA A 122 29.79 0.00 -3.81
CA ALA A 122 28.81 0.03 -4.88
C ALA A 122 28.59 -1.34 -5.53
N ARG A 123 29.67 -2.10 -5.75
CA ARG A 123 29.63 -3.49 -6.22
C ARG A 123 28.86 -4.38 -5.25
N SER A 124 29.01 -4.17 -3.94
CA SER A 124 28.27 -4.93 -2.92
C SER A 124 26.76 -4.67 -2.98
N ILE A 125 26.35 -3.40 -3.22
CA ILE A 125 24.95 -3.03 -3.40
C ILE A 125 24.41 -3.65 -4.68
N HIS A 126 25.11 -3.52 -5.80
CA HIS A 126 24.69 -4.09 -7.08
C HIS A 126 24.51 -5.62 -6.99
N ASN A 127 25.45 -6.32 -6.36
CA ASN A 127 25.37 -7.77 -6.17
C ASN A 127 24.27 -8.22 -5.17
N SER A 128 23.50 -7.29 -4.61
CA SER A 128 22.32 -7.61 -3.80
C SER A 128 21.06 -7.87 -4.65
N TRP A 129 20.98 -7.38 -5.89
CA TRP A 129 19.78 -7.53 -6.73
C TRP A 129 19.29 -8.98 -6.83
N PRO A 130 20.11 -9.98 -7.18
CA PRO A 130 19.63 -11.36 -7.28
C PRO A 130 19.18 -11.98 -5.95
N ARG A 131 19.51 -11.36 -4.81
CA ARG A 131 19.14 -11.86 -3.48
C ARG A 131 17.74 -11.40 -3.06
N SER A 132 17.30 -10.23 -3.55
CA SER A 132 15.98 -9.66 -3.26
C SER A 132 14.99 -9.81 -4.42
N GLY A 133 15.45 -10.33 -5.57
CA GLY A 133 14.63 -10.60 -6.74
C GLY A 133 13.69 -11.78 -6.53
N VAL A 134 12.41 -11.56 -6.78
CA VAL A 134 11.36 -12.59 -6.76
C VAL A 134 10.43 -12.40 -7.95
N LYS A 135 9.70 -13.45 -8.30
CA LYS A 135 8.58 -13.37 -9.25
C LYS A 135 7.37 -14.12 -8.70
N VAL A 136 6.21 -13.78 -9.23
CA VAL A 136 4.95 -14.47 -8.90
C VAL A 136 5.00 -15.90 -9.44
N LYS A 137 4.63 -16.89 -8.61
CA LYS A 137 4.50 -18.29 -9.04
C LYS A 137 3.31 -18.48 -9.97
N ASP A 138 3.40 -19.44 -10.87
CA ASP A 138 2.30 -19.83 -11.77
C ASP A 138 1.02 -20.21 -11.01
N ASP A 139 1.12 -20.80 -9.81
CA ASP A 139 -0.06 -21.17 -9.01
C ASP A 139 -0.88 -19.94 -8.60
N VAL A 140 -0.26 -18.78 -8.38
CA VAL A 140 -1.00 -17.54 -8.08
C VAL A 140 -1.76 -17.05 -9.30
N VAL A 141 -1.20 -17.22 -10.50
CA VAL A 141 -1.86 -16.86 -11.76
C VAL A 141 -3.03 -17.80 -12.06
N GLN A 142 -2.85 -19.11 -11.80
CA GLN A 142 -3.87 -20.14 -12.04
C GLN A 142 -4.96 -20.17 -10.97
N ASN A 143 -4.61 -19.86 -9.72
CA ASN A 143 -5.50 -19.90 -8.56
C ASN A 143 -5.48 -18.58 -7.77
N PRO A 144 -5.74 -17.41 -8.41
CA PRO A 144 -5.57 -16.09 -7.78
C PRO A 144 -6.48 -15.87 -6.58
N ASP A 145 -7.61 -16.58 -6.51
CA ASP A 145 -8.56 -16.48 -5.41
C ASP A 145 -8.06 -17.15 -4.11
N ARG A 146 -6.97 -17.92 -4.18
CA ARG A 146 -6.39 -18.63 -3.02
C ARG A 146 -5.28 -17.85 -2.32
N TYR A 147 -4.93 -16.67 -2.83
CA TYR A 147 -3.82 -15.88 -2.33
C TYR A 147 -4.27 -14.47 -1.98
N SER A 148 -3.59 -13.86 -1.01
CA SER A 148 -3.66 -12.41 -0.83
C SER A 148 -2.82 -11.67 -1.87
N LEU A 149 -1.82 -12.30 -2.48
CA LEU A 149 -0.96 -11.71 -3.51
C LEU A 149 -1.75 -11.49 -4.82
N ILE A 150 -1.59 -10.30 -5.40
CA ILE A 150 -2.14 -9.92 -6.70
C ILE A 150 -1.08 -10.26 -7.77
N PRO A 151 -1.41 -11.09 -8.78
CA PRO A 151 -0.45 -11.48 -9.80
C PRO A 151 -0.07 -10.30 -10.70
N VAL A 152 1.23 -10.20 -10.98
CA VAL A 152 1.87 -9.25 -11.89
C VAL A 152 2.79 -10.02 -12.86
N PRO A 153 3.00 -9.55 -14.10
CA PRO A 153 3.62 -10.35 -15.16
C PRO A 153 5.15 -10.53 -15.04
N ASN A 154 5.86 -9.56 -14.46
CA ASN A 154 7.32 -9.52 -14.42
C ASN A 154 7.86 -9.76 -13.00
N GLY A 155 9.14 -10.12 -12.91
CA GLY A 155 9.86 -10.15 -11.63
C GLY A 155 9.96 -8.76 -10.99
N PHE A 156 10.17 -8.73 -9.68
CA PHE A 156 10.30 -7.51 -8.89
C PHE A 156 11.20 -7.74 -7.67
N PHE A 157 11.51 -6.67 -6.95
CA PHE A 157 12.34 -6.74 -5.74
C PHE A 157 11.51 -6.47 -4.50
N VAL A 158 11.81 -7.20 -3.43
CA VAL A 158 11.22 -6.98 -2.12
C VAL A 158 12.18 -6.19 -1.21
N PRO A 159 11.68 -5.33 -0.30
CA PRO A 159 12.53 -4.57 0.63
C PRO A 159 13.41 -5.44 1.56
N GLY A 160 13.12 -6.74 1.67
CA GLY A 160 13.87 -7.72 2.46
C GLY A 160 13.09 -8.24 3.69
N GLY A 161 13.70 -9.15 4.44
CA GLY A 161 13.07 -9.72 5.64
C GLY A 161 11.80 -10.52 5.35
N ALA A 162 10.71 -10.19 6.05
CA ALA A 162 9.43 -10.89 5.94
C ALA A 162 8.55 -10.41 4.77
N PHE A 163 8.95 -9.36 4.04
CA PHE A 163 8.18 -8.81 2.93
C PHE A 163 8.30 -9.67 1.67
N GLN A 164 7.16 -9.93 1.03
CA GLN A 164 7.04 -10.81 -0.13
C GLN A 164 6.23 -10.17 -1.26
N GLU A 165 6.02 -8.87 -1.17
CA GLU A 165 5.19 -8.07 -2.07
C GLU A 165 5.98 -6.88 -2.63
N MET A 166 5.62 -6.45 -3.82
CA MET A 166 6.17 -5.26 -4.47
C MET A 166 5.51 -4.01 -3.88
N TYR A 167 6.29 -3.14 -3.25
CA TYR A 167 5.82 -1.88 -2.70
C TYR A 167 5.92 -0.73 -3.71
N TYR A 168 4.91 0.13 -3.73
CA TYR A 168 4.77 1.13 -4.79
C TYR A 168 5.87 2.20 -4.75
N TRP A 169 5.94 3.01 -3.70
CA TRP A 169 6.89 4.13 -3.70
C TRP A 169 8.36 3.68 -3.61
N ASP A 170 8.63 2.53 -2.98
CA ASP A 170 9.94 1.86 -2.95
C ASP A 170 10.42 1.55 -4.37
N SER A 171 9.50 1.14 -5.25
CA SER A 171 9.81 0.81 -6.66
C SER A 171 10.41 1.98 -7.42
N ASN A 172 10.17 3.24 -7.02
CA ASN A 172 10.80 4.40 -7.64
C ASN A 172 12.32 4.36 -7.48
N TRP A 173 12.79 4.09 -6.26
CA TRP A 173 14.22 4.04 -5.95
C TRP A 173 14.88 2.82 -6.56
N ILE A 174 14.15 1.69 -6.59
CA ILE A 174 14.57 0.47 -7.28
C ILE A 174 14.77 0.73 -8.77
N VAL A 175 13.77 1.31 -9.46
CA VAL A 175 13.88 1.66 -10.89
C VAL A 175 15.09 2.54 -11.17
N LYS A 176 15.33 3.58 -10.34
CA LYS A 176 16.52 4.44 -10.47
C LYS A 176 17.82 3.66 -10.31
N GLY A 177 17.91 2.79 -9.29
CA GLY A 177 19.09 1.94 -9.04
C GLY A 177 19.36 0.91 -10.15
N LEU A 178 18.30 0.35 -10.72
CA LEU A 178 18.39 -0.60 -11.85
C LEU A 178 18.94 0.08 -13.11
N LEU A 179 18.47 1.29 -13.42
CA LEU A 179 18.97 2.04 -14.58
C LEU A 179 20.45 2.40 -14.42
N ILE A 180 20.90 2.79 -13.22
CA ILE A 180 22.34 2.96 -12.91
C ILE A 180 23.11 1.65 -13.10
N SER A 181 22.49 0.53 -12.72
CA SER A 181 23.07 -0.82 -12.86
C SER A 181 23.05 -1.36 -14.31
N GLY A 182 22.56 -0.59 -15.29
CA GLY A 182 22.42 -1.04 -16.68
C GLY A 182 21.25 -2.02 -16.91
N MET A 183 20.37 -2.20 -15.92
CA MET A 183 19.29 -3.18 -15.90
C MET A 183 17.97 -2.59 -16.42
N GLN A 184 18.00 -2.10 -17.66
CA GLN A 184 16.87 -1.40 -18.29
C GLN A 184 15.67 -2.31 -18.59
N GLU A 185 15.88 -3.59 -18.90
CA GLU A 185 14.80 -4.55 -19.16
C GLU A 185 14.03 -4.80 -17.87
N THR A 186 14.76 -5.00 -16.77
CA THR A 186 14.15 -5.19 -15.46
C THR A 186 13.43 -3.93 -14.97
N ALA A 187 14.01 -2.74 -15.15
CA ALA A 187 13.36 -1.48 -14.81
C ALA A 187 12.02 -1.30 -15.56
N LYS A 188 12.00 -1.61 -16.87
CA LYS A 188 10.79 -1.62 -17.69
C LYS A 188 9.75 -2.59 -17.15
N GLY A 189 10.15 -3.81 -16.82
CA GLY A 189 9.27 -4.86 -16.32
C GLY A 189 8.58 -4.48 -15.00
N ILE A 190 9.28 -3.79 -14.09
CA ILE A 190 8.68 -3.28 -12.84
C ILE A 190 7.63 -2.21 -13.13
N ILE A 191 7.90 -1.28 -14.04
CA ILE A 191 6.92 -0.26 -14.43
C ILE A 191 5.68 -0.92 -15.06
N GLU A 192 5.86 -1.95 -15.90
CA GLU A 192 4.76 -2.72 -16.48
C GLU A 192 3.94 -3.46 -15.41
N ASN A 193 4.57 -3.96 -14.34
CA ASN A 193 3.84 -4.52 -13.20
C ASN A 193 2.92 -3.48 -12.55
N LEU A 194 3.37 -2.22 -12.42
CA LEU A 194 2.56 -1.14 -11.86
C LEU A 194 1.42 -0.75 -12.81
N PHE A 195 1.64 -0.75 -14.13
CA PHE A 195 0.57 -0.55 -15.11
C PHE A 195 -0.53 -1.61 -15.02
N GLU A 196 -0.15 -2.89 -14.83
CA GLU A 196 -1.11 -3.98 -14.62
C GLU A 196 -1.98 -3.74 -13.38
N LEU A 197 -1.38 -3.23 -12.29
CA LEU A 197 -2.13 -2.87 -11.07
C LEU A 197 -3.07 -1.69 -11.31
N VAL A 198 -2.64 -0.66 -12.03
CA VAL A 198 -3.50 0.46 -12.44
C VAL A 198 -4.63 -0.02 -13.35
N ASP A 199 -4.39 -0.99 -14.21
CA ASP A 199 -5.44 -1.54 -15.06
C ASP A 199 -6.53 -2.21 -14.22
N LYS A 200 -6.13 -3.06 -13.26
CA LYS A 200 -7.03 -3.81 -12.37
C LYS A 200 -7.74 -2.95 -11.33
N LEU A 201 -7.04 -1.98 -10.73
CA LEU A 201 -7.49 -1.27 -9.53
C LEU A 201 -7.71 0.24 -9.73
N ARG A 202 -7.42 0.76 -10.94
CA ARG A 202 -7.45 2.19 -11.30
C ARG A 202 -6.36 3.06 -10.65
N HIS A 203 -5.55 2.48 -9.77
CA HIS A 203 -4.42 3.11 -9.10
C HIS A 203 -3.38 2.05 -8.77
N VAL A 204 -2.19 2.46 -8.39
CA VAL A 204 -1.21 1.52 -7.81
C VAL A 204 -1.51 1.36 -6.31
N PRO A 205 -1.80 0.15 -5.81
CA PRO A 205 -1.96 -0.11 -4.39
C PRO A 205 -0.60 -0.02 -3.68
N ALA A 206 -0.60 0.17 -2.36
CA ALA A 206 0.60 0.30 -1.53
C ALA A 206 1.58 -0.86 -1.74
N ALA A 207 1.04 -2.08 -1.88
CA ALA A 207 1.74 -3.22 -2.44
C ALA A 207 0.76 -4.15 -3.16
N ASN A 208 1.26 -5.10 -3.95
CA ASN A 208 0.45 -6.03 -4.73
C ASN A 208 -0.24 -7.13 -3.88
N ARG A 209 -0.99 -6.74 -2.85
CA ARG A 209 -1.80 -7.62 -1.99
C ARG A 209 -3.24 -7.10 -1.94
N TRP A 210 -4.22 -8.00 -1.90
CA TRP A 210 -5.64 -7.65 -1.84
C TRP A 210 -6.00 -6.85 -0.58
N TYR A 211 -5.33 -7.06 0.55
CA TYR A 211 -5.54 -6.22 1.74
C TYR A 211 -4.99 -4.79 1.62
N TYR A 212 -4.39 -4.44 0.48
CA TYR A 212 -4.03 -3.08 0.08
C TYR A 212 -4.87 -2.54 -1.09
N GLU A 213 -5.94 -3.25 -1.48
CA GLU A 213 -6.74 -2.93 -2.67
C GLU A 213 -7.19 -1.47 -2.77
N ASN A 214 -7.54 -0.84 -1.65
CA ASN A 214 -8.09 0.51 -1.60
C ASN A 214 -7.10 1.55 -1.04
N ILE A 215 -5.84 1.17 -0.90
CA ILE A 215 -4.81 1.97 -0.24
C ILE A 215 -3.64 2.11 -1.19
N SER A 216 -3.31 3.35 -1.59
CA SER A 216 -2.17 3.63 -2.44
C SER A 216 -0.90 3.92 -1.62
N GLN A 217 0.07 4.57 -2.23
CA GLN A 217 1.28 5.13 -1.64
C GLN A 217 1.66 6.40 -2.43
N PRO A 218 2.68 7.18 -2.03
CA PRO A 218 3.09 8.38 -2.76
C PRO A 218 3.23 8.13 -4.29
N PRO A 219 2.47 8.84 -5.15
CA PRO A 219 2.21 8.40 -6.52
C PRO A 219 3.34 8.72 -7.50
N LEU A 220 4.35 7.86 -7.52
CA LEU A 220 5.59 8.05 -8.27
C LEU A 220 5.63 7.34 -9.64
N LEU A 221 4.56 6.70 -10.10
CA LEU A 221 4.56 5.97 -11.38
C LEU A 221 4.93 6.87 -12.56
N THR A 222 4.41 8.10 -12.60
CA THR A 222 4.74 9.06 -13.68
C THR A 222 6.22 9.44 -13.65
N GLU A 223 6.81 9.61 -12.45
CA GLU A 223 8.24 9.87 -12.26
C GLU A 223 9.09 8.68 -12.72
N MET A 224 8.66 7.44 -12.45
CA MET A 224 9.36 6.24 -12.92
C MET A 224 9.38 6.17 -14.45
N VAL A 225 8.24 6.45 -15.10
CA VAL A 225 8.17 6.50 -16.57
C VAL A 225 9.02 7.63 -17.13
N ALA A 226 9.00 8.81 -16.53
CA ALA A 226 9.83 9.94 -16.95
C ALA A 226 11.33 9.62 -16.83
N THR A 227 11.73 8.97 -15.73
CA THR A 227 13.11 8.53 -15.50
C THR A 227 13.53 7.50 -16.55
N TYR A 228 12.70 6.47 -16.78
CA TYR A 228 12.96 5.44 -17.77
C TYR A 228 13.07 6.02 -19.19
N TYR A 229 12.14 6.92 -19.55
CA TYR A 229 12.15 7.61 -20.83
C TYR A 229 13.40 8.46 -21.02
N SER A 230 13.81 9.22 -20.00
CA SER A 230 15.02 10.06 -20.07
C SER A 230 16.29 9.25 -20.27
N TYR A 231 16.33 8.03 -19.74
CA TYR A 231 17.46 7.11 -19.92
C TYR A 231 17.47 6.43 -21.30
N THR A 232 16.30 6.00 -21.79
CA THR A 232 16.19 5.13 -22.98
C THR A 232 15.80 5.84 -24.27
N ASN A 233 15.18 7.02 -24.18
CA ASN A 233 14.45 7.68 -25.27
C ASN A 233 13.36 6.77 -25.93
N ASP A 234 12.82 5.77 -25.21
CA ASP A 234 11.80 4.85 -25.72
C ASP A 234 10.41 5.54 -25.82
N THR A 235 10.24 6.35 -26.87
CA THR A 235 8.96 7.04 -27.17
C THR A 235 7.82 6.06 -27.46
N ALA A 236 8.12 4.85 -27.93
CA ALA A 236 7.11 3.84 -28.24
C ALA A 236 6.50 3.27 -26.96
N PHE A 237 7.32 3.00 -25.95
CA PHE A 237 6.86 2.59 -24.63
C PHE A 237 5.99 3.66 -23.97
N LEU A 238 6.42 4.92 -24.02
CA LEU A 238 5.63 6.04 -23.48
C LEU A 238 4.26 6.13 -24.16
N ARG A 239 4.23 6.19 -25.50
CA ARG A 239 2.98 6.30 -26.29
C ARG A 239 2.01 5.16 -26.01
N LYS A 240 2.53 3.93 -25.84
CA LYS A 240 1.71 2.74 -25.57
C LYS A 240 1.04 2.78 -24.20
N ASN A 241 1.70 3.42 -23.22
CA ASN A 241 1.36 3.26 -21.80
C ASN A 241 0.88 4.53 -21.09
N ILE A 242 0.94 5.71 -21.72
CA ILE A 242 0.56 6.99 -21.11
C ILE A 242 -0.85 6.98 -20.48
N LYS A 243 -1.78 6.22 -21.06
CA LYS A 243 -3.15 6.02 -20.54
C LYS A 243 -3.20 5.51 -19.09
N TYR A 244 -2.20 4.75 -18.64
CA TYR A 244 -2.14 4.27 -17.26
C TYR A 244 -1.76 5.40 -16.30
N LEU A 245 -0.90 6.32 -16.73
CA LEU A 245 -0.53 7.51 -15.95
C LEU A 245 -1.75 8.43 -15.77
N GLU A 246 -2.48 8.68 -16.85
CA GLU A 246 -3.72 9.46 -16.81
C GLU A 246 -4.75 8.83 -15.85
N LYS A 247 -4.92 7.51 -15.91
CA LYS A 247 -5.86 6.76 -15.06
C LYS A 247 -5.52 6.88 -13.57
N GLU A 248 -4.24 6.82 -13.21
CA GLU A 248 -3.82 6.98 -11.82
C GLU A 248 -3.96 8.44 -11.34
N ILE A 249 -3.57 9.43 -12.15
CA ILE A 249 -3.79 10.85 -11.80
C ILE A 249 -5.28 11.12 -11.60
N ASP A 250 -6.13 10.57 -12.47
CA ASP A 250 -7.58 10.66 -12.34
C ASP A 250 -8.08 10.10 -11.01
N PHE A 251 -7.54 8.97 -10.56
CA PHE A 251 -7.84 8.44 -9.23
C PHE A 251 -7.51 9.44 -8.12
N TRP A 252 -6.31 10.02 -8.12
CA TRP A 252 -5.93 11.00 -7.08
C TRP A 252 -6.79 12.26 -7.11
N LEU A 253 -7.07 12.79 -8.30
CA LEU A 253 -7.88 13.99 -8.48
C LEU A 253 -9.37 13.76 -8.21
N LYS A 254 -9.87 12.53 -8.27
CA LYS A 254 -11.28 12.20 -7.99
C LYS A 254 -11.47 11.73 -6.55
N GLU A 255 -10.64 10.80 -6.09
CA GLU A 255 -10.85 10.02 -4.86
C GLU A 255 -10.03 10.55 -3.67
N ARG A 256 -9.02 11.40 -3.90
CA ARG A 256 -8.07 11.86 -2.87
C ARG A 256 -7.91 13.39 -2.81
N SER A 257 -8.79 14.13 -3.47
CA SER A 257 -8.73 15.59 -3.48
C SER A 257 -9.90 16.24 -2.78
N ILE A 258 -9.67 17.45 -2.26
CA ILE A 258 -10.68 18.30 -1.65
C ILE A 258 -10.51 19.75 -2.12
N TYR A 259 -11.56 20.55 -1.97
CA TYR A 259 -11.49 21.99 -2.13
C TYR A 259 -11.17 22.67 -0.79
N ILE A 260 -10.17 23.55 -0.78
CA ILE A 260 -9.86 24.42 0.36
C ILE A 260 -10.00 25.88 -0.06
N ARG A 261 -10.40 26.74 0.87
CA ARG A 261 -10.48 28.18 0.66
C ARG A 261 -9.34 28.87 1.41
N LYS A 262 -8.54 29.66 0.69
CA LYS A 262 -7.45 30.46 1.26
C LYS A 262 -7.36 31.80 0.52
N ASP A 263 -7.27 32.90 1.26
CA ASP A 263 -7.14 34.27 0.71
C ASP A 263 -8.21 34.61 -0.35
N GLY A 264 -9.45 34.19 -0.12
CA GLY A 264 -10.58 34.42 -1.03
C GLY A 264 -10.59 33.54 -2.29
N LYS A 265 -9.61 32.65 -2.48
CA LYS A 265 -9.53 31.72 -3.62
C LYS A 265 -9.79 30.28 -3.18
N ASN A 266 -10.39 29.50 -4.08
CA ASN A 266 -10.58 28.07 -3.90
C ASN A 266 -9.45 27.32 -4.60
N TYR A 267 -8.84 26.37 -3.90
CA TYR A 267 -7.80 25.49 -4.42
C TYR A 267 -8.28 24.05 -4.31
N LYS A 268 -8.06 23.26 -5.37
CA LYS A 268 -8.24 21.81 -5.32
C LYS A 268 -6.88 21.20 -4.96
N VAL A 269 -6.80 20.49 -3.85
CA VAL A 269 -5.56 19.91 -3.32
C VAL A 269 -5.77 18.45 -2.98
N CYS A 270 -4.70 17.65 -3.05
CA CYS A 270 -4.75 16.24 -2.66
C CYS A 270 -4.37 16.06 -1.18
N ARG A 271 -4.93 15.03 -0.56
CA ARG A 271 -4.56 14.55 0.77
C ARG A 271 -4.54 13.02 0.79
N TYR A 272 -3.71 12.44 1.66
CA TYR A 272 -3.82 11.03 1.97
C TYR A 272 -5.12 10.82 2.75
N PHE A 273 -6.02 10.00 2.23
CA PHE A 273 -7.34 9.80 2.81
C PHE A 273 -7.90 8.45 2.43
N VAL A 274 -7.92 7.56 3.41
CA VAL A 274 -8.44 6.19 3.26
C VAL A 274 -9.64 6.02 4.21
N PRO A 275 -10.88 6.17 3.73
CA PRO A 275 -12.08 6.05 4.55
C PRO A 275 -12.45 4.58 4.89
N ILE A 276 -11.48 3.79 5.36
CA ILE A 276 -11.71 2.43 5.86
C ILE A 276 -11.81 2.47 7.38
N ALA A 277 -12.92 2.01 7.93
CA ALA A 277 -13.19 1.95 9.37
C ALA A 277 -13.06 0.52 9.92
N HIS A 278 -11.95 -0.15 9.60
CA HIS A 278 -11.66 -1.51 10.04
C HIS A 278 -10.18 -1.65 10.40
N PRO A 279 -9.81 -2.45 11.42
CA PRO A 279 -8.42 -2.72 11.75
C PRO A 279 -7.60 -3.18 10.54
N ARG A 280 -6.37 -2.67 10.42
CA ARG A 280 -5.46 -3.03 9.33
C ARG A 280 -5.08 -4.50 9.46
N PRO A 281 -5.22 -5.35 8.42
CA PRO A 281 -4.95 -6.78 8.55
C PRO A 281 -3.54 -7.10 9.08
N TYR A 282 -2.53 -6.33 8.68
CA TYR A 282 -1.14 -6.49 9.12
C TYR A 282 -0.80 -5.84 10.48
N ALA A 283 -1.78 -5.21 11.13
CA ALA A 283 -1.67 -4.59 12.45
C ALA A 283 -2.94 -4.80 13.28
N TYR A 284 -3.68 -5.88 13.00
CA TYR A 284 -5.09 -6.02 13.39
C TYR A 284 -5.28 -5.98 14.90
N TYR A 285 -4.48 -6.77 15.61
CA TYR A 285 -4.48 -6.81 17.07
C TYR A 285 -4.17 -5.43 17.67
N SER A 286 -3.12 -4.76 17.19
CA SER A 286 -2.72 -3.45 17.72
C SER A 286 -3.75 -2.36 17.44
N ASP A 287 -4.37 -2.36 16.26
CA ASP A 287 -5.42 -1.40 15.93
C ASP A 287 -6.68 -1.68 16.76
N THR A 288 -7.02 -2.95 16.99
CA THR A 288 -8.16 -3.33 17.83
C THR A 288 -7.95 -2.88 19.27
N GLU A 289 -6.79 -3.17 19.86
CA GLU A 289 -6.42 -2.76 21.23
C GLU A 289 -6.54 -1.24 21.41
N VAL A 290 -6.17 -0.45 20.41
CA VAL A 290 -6.34 1.02 20.46
C VAL A 290 -7.82 1.42 20.42
N THR A 291 -8.64 0.75 19.61
CA THR A 291 -10.06 1.10 19.44
C THR A 291 -10.98 0.61 20.55
N GLU A 292 -10.57 -0.39 21.35
CA GLU A 292 -11.39 -0.97 22.43
C GLU A 292 -11.82 0.07 23.48
N ASP A 293 -10.94 1.02 23.80
CA ASP A 293 -11.19 2.07 24.79
C ASP A 293 -11.81 3.35 24.20
N LEU A 294 -12.06 3.38 22.88
CA LEU A 294 -12.57 4.56 22.18
C LEU A 294 -14.07 4.49 21.96
N SER A 295 -14.71 5.66 21.85
CA SER A 295 -16.07 5.72 21.31
C SER A 295 -16.09 5.20 19.87
N GLU A 296 -17.24 4.73 19.38
CA GLU A 296 -17.35 4.24 17.99
C GLU A 296 -16.86 5.30 16.98
N GLN A 297 -17.18 6.57 17.22
CA GLN A 297 -16.78 7.67 16.34
C GLN A 297 -15.27 7.93 16.40
N ASP A 298 -14.68 7.93 17.59
CA ASP A 298 -13.23 8.13 17.76
C ASP A 298 -12.43 6.93 17.21
N GLY A 299 -12.98 5.72 17.35
CA GLY A 299 -12.40 4.51 16.75
C GLY A 299 -12.39 4.58 15.22
N LYS A 300 -13.48 5.04 14.59
CA LYS A 300 -13.53 5.28 13.14
C LYS A 300 -12.52 6.35 12.70
N GLU A 301 -12.47 7.48 13.41
CA GLU A 301 -11.52 8.56 13.16
C GLU A 301 -10.06 8.07 13.22
N PHE A 302 -9.73 7.27 14.23
CA PHE A 302 -8.43 6.66 14.40
C PHE A 302 -8.10 5.71 13.23
N LEU A 303 -9.01 4.80 12.88
CA LEU A 303 -8.79 3.81 11.81
C LEU A 303 -8.60 4.48 10.45
N HIS A 304 -9.42 5.47 10.10
CA HIS A 304 -9.24 6.26 8.88
C HIS A 304 -7.86 6.94 8.86
N SER A 305 -7.45 7.52 9.98
CA SER A 305 -6.16 8.19 10.09
C SER A 305 -4.98 7.22 10.05
N ALA A 306 -5.11 6.02 10.64
CA ALA A 306 -4.09 4.98 10.61
C ALA A 306 -3.89 4.39 9.19
N TRP A 307 -4.97 4.18 8.45
CA TRP A 307 -4.87 3.82 7.04
C TRP A 307 -4.26 4.95 6.20
N SER A 308 -4.67 6.20 6.45
CA SER A 308 -4.13 7.36 5.73
C SER A 308 -2.65 7.62 6.04
N THR A 309 -2.18 7.32 7.27
CA THR A 309 -0.72 7.33 7.54
C THR A 309 0.02 6.31 6.71
N PHE A 310 -0.52 5.11 6.53
CA PHE A 310 0.13 4.09 5.73
C PHE A 310 0.14 4.46 4.24
N GLU A 311 -0.97 5.03 3.72
CA GLU A 311 -1.01 5.59 2.36
C GLU A 311 0.04 6.70 2.14
N SER A 312 0.43 7.41 3.21
CA SER A 312 1.48 8.42 3.10
C SER A 312 2.89 7.85 2.98
N GLY A 313 3.11 6.58 3.34
CA GLY A 313 4.43 5.97 3.51
C GLY A 313 5.14 6.32 4.83
N TRP A 314 4.51 7.11 5.70
CA TRP A 314 5.08 7.61 6.96
C TRP A 314 4.25 7.14 8.17
N ASP A 315 3.96 5.85 8.27
CA ASP A 315 3.27 5.22 9.40
C ASP A 315 4.26 4.69 10.46
N PHE A 316 4.46 5.35 11.60
CA PHE A 316 3.87 6.61 12.05
C PHE A 316 4.95 7.68 12.22
N SER A 317 4.53 8.94 12.19
CA SER A 317 5.41 10.11 12.32
C SER A 317 4.71 11.20 13.13
N SER A 318 5.47 11.93 13.97
CA SER A 318 4.98 13.09 14.71
C SER A 318 4.41 14.19 13.81
N ARG A 319 4.78 14.18 12.52
CA ARG A 319 4.18 15.00 11.45
C ARG A 319 2.65 14.91 11.41
N TRP A 320 2.09 13.77 11.79
CA TRP A 320 0.65 13.50 11.69
C TRP A 320 -0.10 13.65 13.01
N PHE A 321 0.60 13.87 14.12
CA PHE A 321 -0.01 13.85 15.45
C PHE A 321 -0.57 15.23 15.82
N LYS A 322 -1.71 15.23 16.52
CA LYS A 322 -2.34 16.45 17.04
C LYS A 322 -1.41 17.25 17.97
N ASP A 323 -0.71 16.57 18.87
CA ASP A 323 0.37 17.13 19.67
C ASP A 323 1.66 16.31 19.43
N PRO A 324 2.64 16.84 18.69
CA PRO A 324 3.86 16.11 18.35
C PRO A 324 4.81 15.90 19.55
N ARG A 325 4.57 16.59 20.68
CA ARG A 325 5.37 16.46 21.91
C ARG A 325 4.71 15.54 22.94
N ASP A 326 3.46 15.16 22.69
CA ASP A 326 2.74 14.24 23.54
C ASP A 326 3.33 12.83 23.37
N THR A 327 4.14 12.45 24.35
CA THR A 327 4.74 11.13 24.50
C THR A 327 4.01 10.30 25.57
N SER A 328 2.85 10.78 26.05
CA SER A 328 2.21 10.29 27.28
C SER A 328 1.58 8.90 27.16
N GLU A 329 1.69 8.22 26.01
CA GLU A 329 1.35 6.81 25.90
C GLU A 329 2.37 6.01 25.07
N ALA A 330 2.55 4.74 25.44
CA ALA A 330 3.39 3.75 24.74
C ALA A 330 2.98 3.49 23.27
N THR A 331 1.98 4.22 22.75
CA THR A 331 1.59 4.24 21.35
C THR A 331 1.30 5.70 20.92
N PRO A 332 2.23 6.38 20.22
CA PRO A 332 2.01 7.72 19.64
C PRO A 332 0.84 7.80 18.61
N ARG A 333 0.06 6.73 18.46
CA ARG A 333 -0.91 6.49 17.39
C ARG A 333 -2.27 7.13 17.66
N LYS A 334 -2.72 7.22 18.93
CA LYS A 334 -4.07 7.69 19.30
C LYS A 334 -4.38 9.13 18.86
N GLY A 335 -3.33 9.94 18.64
CA GLY A 335 -3.46 11.32 18.18
C GLY A 335 -3.23 11.54 16.68
N THR A 336 -3.14 10.48 15.87
CA THR A 336 -2.88 10.61 14.42
C THR A 336 -4.10 11.20 13.69
N ARG A 337 -3.86 12.21 12.83
CA ARG A 337 -4.91 12.98 12.13
C ARG A 337 -4.54 13.25 10.67
N THR A 338 -3.84 12.31 10.03
CA THR A 338 -3.31 12.45 8.66
C THR A 338 -4.35 12.91 7.65
N MET A 339 -5.59 12.40 7.76
CA MET A 339 -6.66 12.78 6.85
C MET A 339 -7.07 14.26 6.92
N HIS A 340 -6.67 14.98 7.96
CA HIS A 340 -6.95 16.41 8.13
C HIS A 340 -5.77 17.30 7.69
N ILE A 341 -4.69 16.71 7.20
CA ILE A 341 -3.46 17.43 6.82
C ILE A 341 -3.34 17.43 5.30
N ILE A 342 -3.07 18.60 4.72
CA ILE A 342 -2.72 18.75 3.30
C ILE A 342 -1.21 18.54 3.17
N PRO A 343 -0.73 17.41 2.61
CA PRO A 343 0.68 17.08 2.59
C PRO A 343 1.41 17.85 1.46
N VAL A 344 2.51 18.54 1.78
CA VAL A 344 3.32 19.25 0.77
C VAL A 344 3.98 18.29 -0.22
N ASP A 345 4.44 17.14 0.26
CA ASP A 345 5.02 16.06 -0.53
C ASP A 345 4.02 15.51 -1.56
N LEU A 346 2.82 15.12 -1.15
CA LEU A 346 1.80 14.60 -2.07
C LEU A 346 1.47 15.60 -3.17
N ASN A 347 1.24 16.87 -2.81
CA ASN A 347 0.88 17.89 -3.79
C ASN A 347 2.06 18.25 -4.71
N ALA A 348 3.30 18.18 -4.24
CA ALA A 348 4.49 18.33 -5.08
C ALA A 348 4.63 17.17 -6.08
N ILE A 349 4.39 15.92 -5.64
CA ILE A 349 4.42 14.74 -6.51
C ILE A 349 3.33 14.84 -7.58
N ILE A 350 2.10 15.19 -7.20
CA ILE A 350 0.99 15.36 -8.15
C ILE A 350 1.28 16.50 -9.15
N ALA A 351 1.83 17.62 -8.69
CA ALA A 351 2.22 18.72 -9.58
C ALA A 351 3.29 18.28 -10.59
N ASN A 352 4.30 17.52 -10.15
CA ASN A 352 5.32 16.97 -11.03
C ASN A 352 4.74 15.97 -12.03
N ALA A 353 3.84 15.09 -11.58
CA ALA A 353 3.17 14.13 -12.45
C ALA A 353 2.35 14.83 -13.56
N LEU A 354 1.58 15.87 -13.20
CA LEU A 354 0.83 16.67 -14.17
C LEU A 354 1.77 17.37 -15.17
N GLN A 355 2.91 17.89 -14.71
CA GLN A 355 3.89 18.53 -15.58
C GLN A 355 4.52 17.53 -16.56
N HIS A 356 4.83 16.31 -16.11
CA HIS A 356 5.34 15.25 -16.98
C HIS A 356 4.31 14.83 -18.03
N ILE A 357 3.07 14.57 -17.63
CA ILE A 357 2.01 14.21 -18.59
C ILE A 357 1.80 15.31 -19.63
N ALA A 358 1.85 16.59 -19.24
CA ALA A 358 1.73 17.70 -20.19
C ALA A 358 2.90 17.80 -21.19
N ASN A 359 4.07 17.26 -20.83
CA ASN A 359 5.26 17.27 -21.68
C ASN A 359 5.38 16.04 -22.60
N PHE A 360 4.75 14.93 -22.22
CA PHE A 360 4.68 13.70 -23.03
C PHE A 360 3.74 13.90 -24.23
#